data_AF-A0A7C0TYN7-F1
#
_entry.id   AF-A0A7C0TYN7-F1
#
_cell.length_a   1.000
_cell.length_b   1.000
_cell.length_c   1.000
_cell.angle_alpha   90.00
_cell.angle_beta   90.00
_cell.angle_gamma   90.00
#
_symmetry.space_group_name_H-M   'P 1'
#
loop_
_entity.id
_entity.type
_entity.pdbx_description
1 polymer ?
#
loop_
_entity_poly.entity_id
_entity_poly.type
_entity_poly.pdbx_seq_one_letter_code
_entity_poly.pdbx_strand_id
1 'polypeptide(L)'
;LSLILIYLGFLYYLYKKHVMLEEAKEGKGNPKKDIVILFASGLVVVLGARLVVDSAVKIATAFGIPEVVIGLTLVSIGTSLPEMANSLTATLKKVPNISVGNVVGANILDILMVIGIAALIRPIKVDPSIYSFTTPLTLIVMVILAVSLKLNNRVGRKTSIVLLALYAYFLYVSFT
;
A
#
# COMPACT_ATOMS: atom_id res chain seq x y z
N LEU A 1 -13.19 16.24 1.94
CA LEU A 1 -13.26 16.86 0.58
C LEU A 1 -11.89 17.34 0.07
N SER A 2 -11.14 18.14 0.84
CA SER A 2 -9.81 18.63 0.46
C SER A 2 -8.84 17.51 0.05
N LEU A 3 -8.74 16.43 0.84
CA LEU A 3 -7.86 15.29 0.53
C LEU A 3 -8.16 14.64 -0.82
N ILE A 4 -9.44 14.47 -1.16
CA ILE A 4 -9.89 13.90 -2.44
C ILE A 4 -9.51 14.83 -3.60
N LEU A 5 -9.70 16.14 -3.44
CA LEU A 5 -9.31 17.11 -4.45
C LEU A 5 -7.79 17.12 -4.67
N ILE A 6 -7.00 16.98 -3.60
CA ILE A 6 -5.54 16.84 -3.68
C ILE A 6 -5.16 15.56 -4.44
N TYR A 7 -5.84 14.43 -4.16
CA TYR A 7 -5.59 13.19 -4.90
C TYR A 7 -5.90 13.31 -6.39
N LEU A 8 -7.03 13.93 -6.75
CA LEU A 8 -7.39 14.18 -8.15
C LEU A 8 -6.39 15.13 -8.85
N GLY A 9 -5.96 16.18 -8.15
CA GLY A 9 -4.91 17.09 -8.64
C GLY A 9 -3.56 16.38 -8.83
N PHE A 10 -3.20 15.50 -7.89
CA PHE A 10 -2.00 14.67 -7.98
C PHE A 10 -2.07 13.70 -9.17
N LEU A 11 -3.20 13.02 -9.38
CA LEU A 11 -3.43 12.16 -10.55
C LEU A 11 -3.34 12.95 -11.86
N TYR A 12 -3.95 14.14 -11.91
CA TYR A 12 -3.87 15.01 -13.08
C TYR A 12 -2.42 15.45 -13.38
N TYR A 13 -1.66 15.82 -12.34
CA TYR A 13 -0.24 16.14 -12.46
C TYR A 13 0.57 14.93 -12.98
N LEU A 14 0.33 13.74 -12.45
CA LEU A 14 0.99 12.50 -12.86
C LEU A 14 0.66 12.15 -14.31
N TYR A 15 -0.62 12.22 -14.69
CA TYR A 15 -1.10 12.00 -16.05
C TYR A 15 -0.38 12.94 -17.03
N LYS A 16 -0.39 14.24 -16.76
CA LYS A 16 0.27 15.23 -17.62
C LYS A 16 1.78 14.99 -17.69
N LYS A 17 2.42 14.59 -16.60
CA LYS A 17 3.87 14.38 -16.55
C LYS A 17 4.31 13.06 -17.21
N HIS A 18 3.60 11.95 -17.02
CA HIS A 18 3.98 10.65 -17.58
C HIS A 18 3.55 10.47 -19.03
N VAL A 19 2.37 10.96 -19.44
CA VAL A 19 1.94 10.91 -20.85
C VAL A 19 2.78 11.82 -21.74
N MET A 20 3.36 12.89 -21.20
CA MET A 20 4.28 13.77 -21.94
C MET A 20 5.73 13.26 -21.97
N LEU A 21 6.09 12.26 -21.16
CA LEU A 21 7.45 11.69 -21.08
C LEU A 21 7.56 10.33 -21.76
N GLU A 22 6.48 9.54 -21.77
CA GLU A 22 6.34 8.37 -22.62
C GLU A 22 5.36 8.72 -23.75
N GLU A 23 5.88 9.21 -24.88
CA GLU A 23 5.21 8.92 -26.15
C GLU A 23 5.06 7.40 -26.20
N ALA A 24 3.80 6.96 -26.14
CA ALA A 24 3.44 5.57 -25.93
C ALA A 24 4.28 4.67 -26.82
N LYS A 25 5.20 3.89 -26.24
CA LYS A 25 5.78 2.76 -26.96
C LYS A 25 4.60 1.93 -27.42
N GLU A 26 4.35 1.89 -28.73
CA GLU A 26 3.32 1.06 -29.32
C GLU A 26 3.53 -0.37 -28.81
N GLY A 27 2.68 -0.77 -27.88
CA GLY A 27 2.67 -2.13 -27.37
C GLY A 27 2.32 -3.03 -28.55
N LYS A 28 3.20 -4.00 -28.86
CA LYS A 28 2.94 -5.05 -29.86
C LYS A 28 1.86 -6.07 -29.40
N GLY A 29 0.86 -5.62 -28.66
CA GLY A 29 -0.16 -6.43 -27.99
C GLY A 29 -1.57 -6.14 -28.50
N ASN A 30 -2.49 -7.07 -28.24
CA ASN A 30 -3.91 -6.82 -28.45
C ASN A 30 -4.47 -6.10 -27.20
N PRO A 31 -4.82 -4.81 -27.28
CA PRO A 31 -5.20 -4.02 -26.11
C PRO A 31 -6.42 -4.60 -25.39
N LYS A 32 -7.34 -5.25 -26.12
CA LYS A 32 -8.50 -5.92 -25.51
C LYS A 32 -8.07 -7.09 -24.63
N LYS A 33 -7.09 -7.88 -25.09
CA LYS A 33 -6.56 -9.02 -24.34
C LYS A 33 -5.84 -8.53 -23.07
N ASP A 34 -5.04 -7.48 -23.18
CA ASP A 34 -4.28 -6.95 -22.04
C ASP A 34 -5.20 -6.35 -20.97
N ILE A 35 -6.25 -5.63 -21.38
CA ILE A 35 -7.30 -5.13 -20.47
C ILE A 35 -7.98 -6.31 -19.75
N VAL A 36 -8.37 -7.36 -20.48
CA VAL A 36 -9.02 -8.54 -19.88
C VAL A 36 -8.09 -9.21 -18.88
N ILE A 37 -6.81 -9.39 -19.21
CA ILE A 37 -5.82 -9.99 -18.31
C ILE A 37 -5.63 -9.12 -17.06
N LEU A 38 -5.57 -7.80 -17.21
CA LEU A 38 -5.41 -6.86 -16.10
C LEU A 38 -6.58 -6.97 -15.11
N PHE A 39 -7.83 -6.89 -15.60
CA PHE A 39 -9.00 -6.99 -14.73
C PHE A 39 -9.16 -8.39 -14.13
N ALA A 40 -8.96 -9.45 -14.92
CA ALA A 40 -9.07 -10.82 -14.42
C ALA A 40 -8.02 -11.13 -13.35
N SER A 41 -6.75 -10.74 -13.57
CA SER A 41 -5.69 -10.93 -12.58
C SER A 41 -5.92 -10.11 -11.31
N GLY A 42 -6.35 -8.84 -11.44
CA GLY A 42 -6.71 -8.02 -10.28
C GLY A 42 -7.83 -8.64 -9.45
N LEU A 43 -8.87 -9.17 -10.11
CA LEU A 43 -9.97 -9.85 -9.43
C LEU A 43 -9.49 -11.11 -8.69
N VAL A 44 -8.65 -11.94 -9.33
CA VAL A 44 -8.09 -13.15 -8.72
C VAL A 44 -7.26 -12.81 -7.47
N VAL A 45 -6.44 -11.75 -7.52
CA VAL A 45 -5.63 -11.32 -6.37
C VAL A 45 -6.53 -10.86 -5.22
N VAL A 46 -7.56 -10.05 -5.50
CA VAL A 46 -8.50 -9.56 -4.47
C VAL A 46 -9.31 -10.70 -3.85
N LEU A 47 -9.83 -11.61 -4.67
CA LEU A 47 -10.57 -12.78 -4.18
C LEU A 47 -9.67 -13.71 -3.38
N GLY A 48 -8.43 -13.94 -3.84
CA GLY A 48 -7.44 -14.73 -3.11
C GLY A 48 -7.12 -14.14 -1.75
N ALA A 49 -6.90 -12.82 -1.67
CA ALA A 49 -6.67 -12.13 -0.40
C ALA A 49 -7.86 -12.27 0.55
N ARG A 50 -9.10 -12.10 0.07
CA ARG A 50 -10.31 -12.32 0.88
C ARG A 50 -10.40 -13.74 1.43
N LEU A 51 -10.17 -14.75 0.58
CA LEU A 51 -10.19 -16.16 1.01
C LEU A 51 -9.15 -16.46 2.10
N VAL A 52 -7.94 -15.88 1.98
CA VAL A 52 -6.89 -16.02 2.99
C VAL A 52 -7.32 -15.39 4.32
N VAL A 53 -7.84 -14.17 4.29
CA VAL A 53 -8.30 -13.45 5.49
C VAL A 53 -9.47 -14.19 6.14
N ASP A 54 -10.49 -14.56 5.39
CA ASP A 54 -11.69 -15.24 5.91
C ASP A 54 -11.33 -16.59 6.54
N SER A 55 -10.42 -17.34 5.91
CA SER A 55 -9.96 -18.63 6.45
C SER A 55 -9.13 -18.44 7.73
N ALA A 56 -8.24 -17.45 7.74
CA ALA A 56 -7.40 -17.15 8.90
C ALA A 56 -8.22 -16.60 10.08
N VAL A 57 -9.25 -15.78 9.83
CA VAL A 57 -10.23 -15.34 10.84
C VAL A 57 -10.95 -16.54 11.44
N LYS A 58 -11.48 -17.46 10.62
CA LYS A 58 -12.16 -18.67 11.10
C LYS A 58 -11.25 -19.54 11.99
N ILE A 59 -10.00 -19.70 11.59
CA ILE A 59 -8.99 -20.43 12.38
C ILE A 59 -8.78 -19.69 13.71
N ALA A 60 -8.45 -18.40 13.68
CA ALA A 60 -8.19 -17.61 14.89
C ALA A 60 -9.37 -17.64 15.89
N THR A 61 -10.61 -17.53 15.40
CA THR A 61 -11.82 -17.65 16.23
C THR A 61 -11.96 -19.04 16.84
N ALA A 62 -11.68 -20.11 16.08
CA ALA A 62 -11.71 -21.48 16.59
C ALA A 62 -10.66 -21.74 17.69
N PHE A 63 -9.54 -21.01 17.67
CA PHE A 63 -8.51 -21.00 18.72
C PHE A 63 -8.85 -20.10 19.91
N GLY A 64 -10.03 -19.46 19.93
CA GLY A 64 -10.47 -18.60 21.02
C GLY A 64 -9.79 -17.23 21.06
N ILE A 65 -9.16 -16.81 19.95
CA ILE A 65 -8.54 -15.47 19.87
C ILE A 65 -9.66 -14.41 19.85
N PRO A 66 -9.59 -13.37 20.70
CA PRO A 66 -10.63 -12.33 20.73
C PRO A 66 -10.80 -11.63 19.38
N GLU A 67 -12.05 -11.40 18.97
CA GLU A 67 -12.38 -10.75 17.69
C GLU A 67 -11.71 -9.38 17.52
N VAL A 68 -11.56 -8.63 18.62
CA VAL A 68 -10.86 -7.34 18.62
C VAL A 68 -9.39 -7.50 18.18
N VAL A 69 -8.70 -8.54 18.66
CA VAL A 69 -7.31 -8.81 18.27
C VAL A 69 -7.23 -9.23 16.80
N ILE A 70 -8.17 -10.08 16.34
CA ILE A 70 -8.28 -10.51 14.94
C ILE A 70 -8.51 -9.31 14.02
N GLY A 71 -9.43 -8.41 14.37
CA GLY A 71 -9.74 -7.21 13.61
C GLY A 71 -8.57 -6.24 13.54
N LEU A 72 -7.88 -6.01 14.66
CA LEU A 72 -6.75 -5.08 14.71
C LEU A 72 -5.51 -5.61 13.95
N THR A 73 -5.33 -6.93 13.87
CA THR A 73 -4.13 -7.54 13.28
C THR A 73 -4.39 -8.17 11.92
N LEU A 74 -5.20 -9.21 11.91
CA LEU A 74 -5.34 -10.14 10.78
C LEU A 74 -6.10 -9.50 9.62
N VAL A 75 -7.14 -8.73 9.93
CA VAL A 75 -7.89 -7.96 8.93
C VAL A 75 -7.03 -6.83 8.36
N SER A 76 -6.30 -6.11 9.21
CA SER A 76 -5.39 -5.03 8.81
C SER A 76 -4.26 -5.51 7.89
N ILE A 77 -3.64 -6.66 8.20
CA ILE A 77 -2.65 -7.28 7.31
C ILE A 77 -3.34 -7.75 6.01
N GLY A 78 -4.54 -8.31 6.16
CA GLY A 78 -5.38 -8.81 5.08
C GLY A 78 -5.63 -7.81 3.95
N THR A 79 -5.89 -6.54 4.31
CA THR A 79 -6.13 -5.48 3.32
C THR A 79 -4.91 -5.13 2.49
N SER A 80 -3.70 -5.41 2.98
CA SER A 80 -2.44 -5.13 2.28
C SER A 80 -1.84 -6.36 1.57
N LEU A 81 -2.51 -7.52 1.64
CA LEU A 81 -2.07 -8.75 0.98
C LEU A 81 -2.00 -8.60 -0.55
N PRO A 82 -2.99 -8.01 -1.25
CA PRO A 82 -2.91 -7.79 -2.70
C PRO A 82 -1.66 -6.99 -3.11
N GLU A 83 -1.37 -5.92 -2.38
CA GLU A 83 -0.25 -5.01 -2.62
C GLU A 83 1.07 -5.71 -2.36
N MET A 84 1.15 -6.52 -1.29
CA MET A 84 2.31 -7.33 -0.98
C MET A 84 2.57 -8.37 -2.08
N ALA A 85 1.53 -9.06 -2.55
CA ALA A 85 1.64 -10.05 -3.62
C ALA A 85 2.12 -9.42 -4.94
N ASN A 86 1.57 -8.26 -5.31
CA ASN A 86 1.97 -7.51 -6.50
C ASN A 86 3.43 -7.02 -6.41
N SER A 87 3.79 -6.44 -5.27
CA SER A 87 5.15 -5.91 -5.00
C SER A 87 6.20 -7.02 -5.02
N LEU A 88 5.90 -8.15 -4.36
CA LEU A 88 6.77 -9.33 -4.35
C LEU A 88 6.95 -9.88 -5.77
N THR A 89 5.86 -10.04 -6.53
CA THR A 89 5.90 -10.54 -7.91
C THR A 89 6.74 -9.63 -8.81
N ALA A 90 6.57 -8.30 -8.70
CA ALA A 90 7.37 -7.34 -9.47
C ALA A 90 8.87 -7.42 -9.11
N THR A 91 9.18 -7.58 -7.82
CA THR A 91 10.56 -7.75 -7.36
C THR A 91 11.17 -9.06 -7.87
N LEU A 92 10.45 -10.18 -7.82
CA LEU A 92 10.87 -11.48 -8.35
C LEU A 92 11.09 -11.45 -9.87
N LYS A 93 10.29 -10.67 -10.59
CA LYS A 93 10.44 -10.42 -12.04
C LYS A 93 11.57 -9.44 -12.38
N LYS A 94 12.41 -9.05 -11.41
CA LYS A 94 13.53 -8.11 -11.58
C LYS A 94 13.10 -6.72 -12.09
N VAL A 95 11.87 -6.30 -11.78
CA VAL A 95 11.33 -4.95 -12.07
C VAL A 95 10.95 -4.22 -10.77
N PRO A 96 11.91 -4.02 -9.83
CA PRO A 96 11.64 -3.50 -8.49
C PRO A 96 11.09 -2.06 -8.49
N ASN A 97 11.32 -1.28 -9.55
CA ASN A 97 10.75 0.06 -9.67
C ASN A 97 9.21 0.03 -9.70
N ILE A 98 8.62 -1.00 -10.32
CA ILE A 98 7.16 -1.21 -10.32
C ILE A 98 6.69 -1.56 -8.90
N SER A 99 7.44 -2.39 -8.16
CA SER A 99 7.13 -2.72 -6.77
C SER A 99 7.11 -1.48 -5.88
N VAL A 100 8.12 -0.62 -6.00
CA VAL A 100 8.18 0.62 -5.21
C VAL A 100 7.04 1.57 -5.58
N GLY A 101 6.78 1.72 -6.89
CA GLY A 101 5.67 2.53 -7.38
C GLY A 101 4.32 2.06 -6.85
N ASN A 102 4.10 0.74 -6.79
CA ASN A 102 2.90 0.15 -6.20
C ASN A 102 2.74 0.50 -4.71
N VAL A 103 3.79 0.32 -3.90
CA VAL A 103 3.74 0.63 -2.46
C VAL A 103 3.51 2.12 -2.20
N VAL A 104 4.23 2.99 -2.92
CA VAL A 104 4.09 4.45 -2.75
C VAL A 104 2.71 4.91 -3.22
N GLY A 105 2.24 4.41 -4.37
CA GLY A 105 0.93 4.75 -4.93
C GLY A 105 -0.23 4.30 -4.02
N ALA A 106 -0.17 3.09 -3.47
CA ALA A 106 -1.16 2.57 -2.54
C ALA A 106 -1.26 3.43 -1.28
N ASN A 107 -0.13 3.78 -0.66
CA ASN A 107 -0.12 4.65 0.52
C ASN A 107 -0.69 6.05 0.25
N ILE A 108 -0.40 6.63 -0.93
CA ILE A 108 -0.97 7.92 -1.32
C ILE A 108 -2.49 7.81 -1.51
N LEU A 109 -2.96 6.72 -2.14
CA LEU A 109 -4.38 6.44 -2.31
C LEU A 109 -5.08 6.29 -0.95
N ASP A 110 -4.50 5.52 -0.02
CA ASP A 110 -5.10 5.30 1.30
C ASP A 110 -5.21 6.59 2.09
N ILE A 111 -4.15 7.39 2.13
CA ILE A 111 -4.13 8.64 2.90
C ILE A 111 -5.05 9.70 2.30
N LEU A 112 -5.07 9.86 0.97
CA LEU A 112 -5.81 10.95 0.34
C LEU A 112 -7.24 10.56 -0.02
N MET A 113 -7.43 9.37 -0.58
CA MET A 113 -8.73 8.90 -1.07
C MET A 113 -9.49 8.15 0.02
N VAL A 114 -8.92 7.08 0.61
CA VAL A 114 -9.65 6.24 1.59
C VAL A 114 -10.00 7.04 2.84
N ILE A 115 -9.02 7.69 3.48
CA ILE A 115 -9.28 8.55 4.65
C ILE A 115 -10.17 9.74 4.24
N GLY A 116 -9.96 10.30 3.05
CA GLY A 116 -10.76 11.42 2.53
C GLY A 116 -12.25 11.07 2.39
N ILE A 117 -12.57 9.87 1.92
CA ILE A 117 -13.94 9.36 1.81
C ILE A 117 -14.48 8.96 3.19
N ALA A 118 -13.70 8.26 4.01
CA ALA A 118 -14.11 7.86 5.35
C ALA A 118 -14.52 9.08 6.21
N ALA A 119 -13.74 10.16 6.14
CA ALA A 119 -14.02 11.42 6.84
C ALA A 119 -15.27 12.16 6.32
N LEU A 120 -15.67 11.95 5.06
CA LEU A 120 -16.92 12.49 4.52
C LEU A 120 -18.15 11.72 5.03
N ILE A 121 -18.02 10.40 5.21
CA ILE A 121 -19.11 9.55 5.71
C ILE A 121 -19.32 9.78 7.21
N ARG A 122 -18.23 9.80 7.99
CA ARG A 122 -18.29 10.04 9.44
C ARG A 122 -17.03 10.77 9.92
N PRO A 123 -17.17 11.77 10.81
CA PRO A 123 -16.01 12.41 11.42
C PRO A 123 -15.11 11.38 12.11
N ILE A 124 -13.85 11.33 11.69
CA ILE A 124 -12.83 10.44 12.26
C ILE A 124 -12.34 11.07 13.56
N LYS A 125 -12.49 10.36 14.67
CA LYS A 125 -11.84 10.73 15.93
C LYS A 125 -10.39 10.26 15.86
N VAL A 126 -9.45 11.18 15.99
CA VAL A 126 -8.02 10.88 15.92
C VAL A 126 -7.47 10.83 17.35
N ASP A 127 -6.82 9.72 17.68
CA ASP A 127 -6.14 9.57 18.97
C ASP A 127 -4.87 10.45 19.01
N PRO A 128 -4.55 11.12 20.14
CA PRO A 128 -3.33 11.91 20.28
C PRO A 128 -2.03 11.17 19.91
N SER A 129 -1.96 9.85 20.13
CA SER A 129 -0.82 8.99 19.76
C SER A 129 -0.53 8.98 18.26
N ILE A 130 -1.55 9.21 17.42
CA ILE A 130 -1.38 9.31 15.98
C ILE A 130 -0.55 10.54 15.61
N TYR A 131 -0.78 11.67 16.30
CA TYR A 131 -0.04 12.91 16.06
C TYR A 131 1.37 12.89 16.63
N SER A 132 1.55 12.33 17.82
CA SER A 132 2.83 12.36 18.53
C SER A 132 3.81 11.27 18.09
N PHE A 133 3.31 10.12 17.62
CA PHE A 133 4.16 8.96 17.32
C PHE A 133 3.97 8.41 15.90
N THR A 134 2.75 8.03 15.53
CA THR A 134 2.50 7.33 14.25
C THR A 134 2.81 8.21 13.04
N THR A 135 2.37 9.47 13.05
CA THR A 135 2.58 10.41 11.93
C THR A 135 4.06 10.79 11.76
N PRO A 136 4.80 11.18 12.81
CA PRO A 136 6.24 11.43 12.69
C PRO A 136 7.03 10.20 12.20
N LEU A 137 6.72 9.01 12.72
CA LEU A 137 7.41 7.78 12.32
C LEU A 137 7.16 7.44 10.84
N THR A 138 5.91 7.55 10.38
CA THR A 138 5.58 7.32 8.96
C THR A 138 6.25 8.35 8.04
N LEU A 139 6.37 9.61 8.46
CA LEU A 139 7.14 10.62 7.72
C LEU A 139 8.63 10.24 7.64
N ILE A 140 9.24 9.77 8.73
CA ILE A 140 10.64 9.29 8.73
C ILE A 140 10.81 8.15 7.74
N VAL A 141 9.91 7.16 7.74
CA VAL A 141 9.92 6.04 6.79
C VAL A 141 9.87 6.54 5.34
N MET A 142 8.99 7.50 5.05
CA MET A 142 8.87 8.08 3.72
C MET A 142 10.13 8.83 3.29
N VAL A 143 10.76 9.58 4.20
CA VAL A 143 12.03 10.28 3.91
C VAL A 143 13.14 9.28 3.62
N ILE A 144 13.28 8.21 4.42
CA ILE A 144 14.28 7.16 4.18
C ILE A 144 14.08 6.50 2.81
N LEU A 145 12.83 6.18 2.46
CA LEU A 145 12.49 5.64 1.14
C LEU A 145 12.85 6.61 0.01
N ALA A 146 12.45 7.87 0.13
CA ALA A 146 12.71 8.90 -0.89
C ALA A 146 14.21 9.16 -1.09
N VAL A 147 14.99 9.24 0.00
CA VAL A 147 16.45 9.42 -0.06
C VAL A 147 17.11 8.20 -0.68
N SER A 148 16.71 6.98 -0.29
CA SER A 148 17.26 5.76 -0.86
C SER A 148 17.03 5.66 -2.37
N LEU A 149 15.81 6.01 -2.81
CA LEU A 149 15.47 6.05 -4.24
C LEU A 149 16.24 7.14 -4.98
N LYS A 150 16.37 8.35 -4.43
CA LYS A 150 17.09 9.45 -5.07
C LYS A 150 18.59 9.18 -5.21
N LEU A 151 19.21 8.58 -4.21
CA LEU A 151 20.67 8.34 -4.20
C LEU A 151 21.06 7.07 -4.96
N ASN A 152 20.28 5.99 -4.81
CA ASN A 152 20.67 4.67 -5.30
C ASN A 152 19.83 4.18 -6.49
N ASN A 153 18.78 4.91 -6.89
CA ASN A 153 17.77 4.48 -7.87
C ASN A 153 17.12 3.11 -7.55
N ARG A 154 17.23 2.64 -6.31
CA ARG A 154 16.68 1.36 -5.85
C ARG A 154 16.59 1.31 -4.33
N VAL A 155 15.66 0.52 -3.82
CA VAL A 155 15.63 0.13 -2.41
C VAL A 155 16.50 -1.10 -2.23
N GLY A 156 17.71 -0.92 -1.68
CA GLY A 156 18.66 -2.01 -1.43
C GLY A 156 18.45 -2.70 -0.08
N ARG A 157 19.13 -3.84 0.12
CA ARG A 157 19.07 -4.64 1.36
C ARG A 157 19.25 -3.83 2.64
N LYS A 158 20.21 -2.89 2.66
CA LYS A 158 20.46 -2.04 3.84
C LYS A 158 19.24 -1.19 4.20
N THR A 159 18.62 -0.55 3.21
CA THR A 159 17.39 0.23 3.42
C THR A 159 16.25 -0.67 3.89
N SER A 160 16.06 -1.84 3.26
CA SER A 160 15.01 -2.78 3.67
C SER A 160 15.17 -3.26 5.11
N ILE A 161 16.39 -3.56 5.56
CA ILE A 161 16.66 -3.97 6.96
C ILE A 161 16.30 -2.84 7.92
N VAL A 162 16.68 -1.61 7.61
CA VAL A 162 16.33 -0.44 8.45
C VAL A 162 14.81 -0.26 8.52
N LEU A 163 14.11 -0.38 7.39
CA LEU A 163 12.64 -0.27 7.36
C LEU A 163 11.96 -1.39 8.16
N LEU A 164 12.45 -2.63 8.07
CA LEU A 164 11.94 -3.75 8.86
C LEU A 164 12.20 -3.55 10.36
N ALA A 165 13.37 -3.03 10.74
CA ALA A 165 13.67 -2.71 12.13
C ALA A 165 12.75 -1.63 12.69
N LEU A 166 12.48 -0.57 11.91
CA LEU A 166 11.52 0.47 12.29
C LEU A 166 10.10 -0.07 12.41
N TYR A 167 9.69 -0.98 11.52
CA TYR A 167 8.38 -1.63 11.61
C TYR A 167 8.28 -2.55 12.85
N ALA A 168 9.32 -3.32 13.16
CA ALA A 168 9.37 -4.14 14.37
C ALA A 168 9.30 -3.27 15.65
N TYR A 169 10.00 -2.14 15.66
CA TYR A 169 9.92 -1.16 16.73
C TYR A 169 8.51 -0.57 16.87
N PHE A 170 7.87 -0.21 15.76
CA PHE A 170 6.48 0.26 15.75
C PHE A 170 5.51 -0.76 16.37
N LEU A 171 5.64 -2.04 16.01
CA LEU A 171 4.81 -3.10 16.59
C LEU A 171 5.05 -3.22 18.10
N TYR A 172 6.32 -3.27 18.53
CA TYR A 172 6.65 -3.37 19.95
C TYR A 172 6.02 -2.25 20.78
N VAL A 173 6.11 -1.00 20.33
CA VAL A 173 5.53 0.16 21.02
C VAL A 173 4.00 0.18 20.94
N SER A 174 3.40 -0.34 19.85
CA SER A 174 1.94 -0.33 19.69
C SER A 174 1.23 -1.39 20.53
N PHE A 175 1.91 -2.49 20.86
CA PHE A 175 1.36 -3.60 21.65
C PHE A 175 1.80 -3.60 23.13
N THR A 176 2.66 -2.65 23.55
CA THR A 176 3.12 -2.49 24.94
C THR A 176 2.54 -1.22 25.54
#